data_AF-A0A938AV01-F1
#
_entry.id   AF-A0A938AV01-F1
#
_cell.length_a   1.000
_cell.length_b   1.000
_cell.length_c   1.000
_cell.angle_alpha   90.00
_cell.angle_beta   90.00
_cell.angle_gamma   90.00
#
_symmetry.space_group_name_H-M   'P 1'
#
loop_
_entity.id
_entity.type
_entity.pdbx_description
1 polymer ?
#
loop_
_entity_poly.entity_id
_entity_poly.type
_entity_poly.pdbx_seq_one_letter_code
_entity_poly.pdbx_strand_id
1 'polypeptide(L)'
;MDRTRLSIPASIFRTLVTIVLIAGLVVPLGSSVLTEEAAAVPLAQQKARAKAKAQKIRRQLQALDATLGRAVEDYNLARIKLGEAEDRVRKTTRQLKVARYELAQSRQILEDRVVGMYKQRPVDFLDVVFRSEDFDDLATQIKVIQEIGQQDSDIVDKIERYETRVIEKRKRLVKERREAKDLVADVEQRRQGIETQIAARKELLRGVEKEIARIEREEREAARRAAAAAAAAAAASGWRNPRIPVANAGPGHPEVIEIAKQYLGVPYVYAAADPNVGFDCSGLVMWCYGKIGITLPHYSGYQQNMGKPVAM
;
A
#
# COMPACT_ATOMS: atom_id res chain seq x y z
N MET A 1 31.30 -67.86 10.95
CA MET A 1 29.98 -67.31 10.63
C MET A 1 30.22 -66.07 9.77
N ASP A 2 30.62 -66.19 8.51
CA ASP A 2 29.98 -66.92 7.38
C ASP A 2 28.71 -66.18 6.92
N ARG A 3 28.80 -65.39 5.82
CA ARG A 3 28.24 -65.62 4.46
C ARG A 3 26.70 -65.37 4.40
N THR A 4 26.08 -64.74 3.39
CA THR A 4 26.33 -64.45 1.95
C THR A 4 25.77 -63.03 1.59
N ARG A 5 26.25 -62.21 0.63
CA ARG A 5 26.16 -62.25 -0.87
C ARG A 5 24.72 -62.55 -1.40
N LEU A 6 24.10 -61.90 -2.40
CA LEU A 6 24.48 -61.42 -3.76
C LEU A 6 23.56 -60.23 -4.24
N SER A 7 24.05 -59.09 -4.78
CA SER A 7 24.16 -58.62 -6.21
C SER A 7 22.84 -58.41 -7.04
N ILE A 8 22.40 -57.20 -7.46
CA ILE A 8 22.84 -56.29 -8.59
C ILE A 8 22.87 -57.02 -9.97
N PRO A 9 22.41 -56.49 -11.16
CA PRO A 9 22.23 -55.08 -11.66
C PRO A 9 20.83 -54.82 -12.36
N ALA A 10 20.51 -53.79 -13.20
CA ALA A 10 21.33 -52.85 -14.01
C ALA A 10 20.66 -51.54 -14.49
N SER A 11 21.46 -50.45 -14.57
CA SER A 11 21.46 -49.37 -15.61
C SER A 11 20.21 -48.45 -15.71
N ILE A 12 20.20 -47.20 -16.22
CA ILE A 12 21.01 -46.33 -17.11
C ILE A 12 20.88 -44.88 -16.55
N PHE A 13 21.84 -43.92 -16.53
CA PHE A 13 23.24 -43.82 -16.96
C PHE A 13 24.04 -42.89 -15.99
N ARG A 14 25.01 -42.08 -16.48
CA ARG A 14 25.77 -41.06 -15.70
C ARG A 14 26.19 -39.84 -16.54
N THR A 15 26.32 -38.72 -15.82
CA THR A 15 27.19 -37.52 -15.92
C THR A 15 28.18 -37.33 -17.09
N LEU A 16 28.28 -36.05 -17.50
CA LEU A 16 29.36 -35.38 -18.25
C LEU A 16 30.81 -35.69 -17.77
N VAL A 17 31.82 -35.55 -18.66
CA VAL A 17 33.05 -34.70 -18.51
C VAL A 17 34.15 -35.00 -19.59
N THR A 18 34.56 -33.95 -20.32
CA THR A 18 35.81 -33.66 -21.12
C THR A 18 36.52 -34.71 -22.02
N ILE A 19 36.65 -34.46 -23.34
CA ILE A 19 37.82 -33.91 -24.12
C ILE A 19 39.01 -34.87 -24.38
N VAL A 20 39.33 -35.16 -25.67
CA VAL A 20 40.64 -35.01 -26.37
C VAL A 20 40.58 -35.52 -27.83
N LEU A 21 41.34 -34.86 -28.72
CA LEU A 21 41.66 -35.05 -30.17
C LEU A 21 41.75 -36.51 -30.71
N ILE A 22 41.58 -36.81 -32.03
CA ILE A 22 42.55 -36.57 -33.14
C ILE A 22 41.93 -36.73 -34.57
N ALA A 23 42.42 -35.89 -35.49
CA ALA A 23 42.47 -35.89 -36.97
C ALA A 23 41.70 -36.89 -37.88
N GLY A 24 41.20 -36.37 -39.03
CA GLY A 24 40.86 -37.17 -40.22
C GLY A 24 40.08 -36.44 -41.34
N LEU A 25 40.80 -35.71 -42.22
CA LEU A 25 40.56 -35.47 -43.68
C LEU A 25 39.15 -35.77 -44.26
N VAL A 26 38.46 -34.90 -45.03
CA VAL A 26 38.81 -34.35 -46.36
C VAL A 26 37.90 -33.15 -46.70
N VAL A 27 38.41 -32.16 -47.44
CA VAL A 27 37.65 -31.02 -48.01
C VAL A 27 36.98 -31.40 -49.34
N PRO A 28 35.74 -30.97 -49.57
CA PRO A 28 35.43 -30.30 -50.84
C PRO A 28 34.85 -28.90 -50.65
N LEU A 29 35.18 -28.02 -51.59
CA LEU A 29 34.75 -26.62 -51.65
C LEU A 29 33.22 -26.50 -51.78
N GLY A 30 32.60 -25.57 -51.05
CA GLY A 30 31.16 -25.33 -51.12
C GLY A 30 30.73 -24.08 -50.35
N SER A 31 30.70 -22.95 -51.05
CA SER A 31 29.95 -21.70 -50.80
C SER A 31 29.48 -21.40 -49.36
N SER A 32 30.10 -20.39 -48.77
CA SER A 32 29.69 -19.78 -47.50
C SER A 32 28.22 -19.34 -47.47
N VAL A 33 27.40 -20.04 -46.69
CA VAL A 33 26.25 -19.44 -46.00
C VAL A 33 26.45 -19.67 -44.52
N LEU A 34 27.18 -18.75 -43.88
CA LEU A 34 27.10 -18.61 -42.44
C LEU A 34 25.69 -18.10 -42.14
N THR A 35 24.81 -18.99 -41.65
CA THR A 35 23.53 -18.61 -41.08
C THR A 35 23.79 -17.87 -39.76
N GLU A 36 24.07 -16.57 -39.87
CA GLU A 36 24.24 -15.64 -38.75
C GLU A 36 22.88 -15.31 -38.08
N GLU A 37 22.10 -16.35 -37.78
CA GLU A 37 20.75 -16.29 -37.22
C GLU A 37 20.73 -16.68 -35.73
N ALA A 38 21.91 -16.78 -35.11
CA ALA A 38 22.10 -17.20 -33.71
C ALA A 38 22.10 -16.06 -32.68
N ALA A 39 22.18 -14.79 -33.11
CA ALA A 39 22.08 -13.62 -32.24
C ALA A 39 20.70 -12.93 -32.31
N ALA A 40 19.81 -13.41 -33.19
CA ALA A 40 18.55 -12.78 -33.54
C ALA A 40 17.33 -13.43 -32.85
N VAL A 41 17.26 -13.32 -31.50
CA VAL A 41 16.01 -13.55 -30.73
C VAL A 41 15.43 -12.20 -30.26
N PRO A 42 15.52 -11.12 -31.05
CA PRO A 42 16.27 -9.96 -30.61
C PRO A 42 15.32 -8.83 -30.24
N LEU A 43 15.30 -8.43 -28.97
CA LEU A 43 14.65 -7.21 -28.45
C LEU A 43 13.12 -7.15 -28.57
N ALA A 44 12.50 -7.47 -29.72
CA ALA A 44 11.07 -7.42 -29.94
C ALA A 44 10.29 -8.39 -29.02
N GLN A 45 10.78 -9.63 -28.89
CA GLN A 45 10.17 -10.63 -28.01
C GLN A 45 10.39 -10.31 -26.52
N GLN A 46 11.54 -9.73 -26.16
CA GLN A 46 11.80 -9.15 -24.83
C GLN A 46 10.82 -8.00 -24.52
N LYS A 47 10.68 -7.03 -25.43
CA LYS A 47 9.74 -5.89 -25.31
C LYS A 47 8.28 -6.35 -25.20
N ALA A 48 7.89 -7.39 -25.93
CA ALA A 48 6.55 -7.99 -25.80
C ALA A 48 6.34 -8.63 -24.41
N ARG A 49 7.31 -9.42 -23.92
CA ARG A 49 7.27 -10.02 -22.57
C ARG A 49 7.25 -8.96 -21.46
N ALA A 50 8.06 -7.91 -21.60
CA ALA A 50 8.08 -6.77 -20.67
C ALA A 50 6.73 -6.03 -20.64
N LYS A 51 6.15 -5.72 -21.81
CA LYS A 51 4.80 -5.11 -21.91
C LYS A 51 3.72 -5.99 -21.25
N ALA A 52 3.72 -7.29 -21.50
CA ALA A 52 2.76 -8.22 -20.89
C ALA A 52 2.90 -8.28 -19.36
N LYS A 53 4.14 -8.31 -18.85
CA LYS A 53 4.43 -8.27 -17.40
C LYS A 53 4.00 -6.95 -16.76
N ALA A 54 4.29 -5.82 -17.39
CA ALA A 54 3.84 -4.50 -16.94
C ALA A 54 2.31 -4.37 -16.92
N GLN A 55 1.60 -4.89 -17.94
CA GLN A 55 0.13 -4.94 -17.95
C GLN A 55 -0.43 -5.81 -16.82
N LYS A 56 0.16 -7.00 -16.56
CA LYS A 56 -0.24 -7.85 -15.44
C LYS A 56 -0.09 -7.13 -14.10
N ILE A 57 1.07 -6.51 -13.86
CA ILE A 57 1.34 -5.76 -12.63
C ILE A 57 0.38 -4.58 -12.49
N ARG A 58 0.10 -3.83 -13.57
CA ARG A 58 -0.86 -2.71 -13.54
C ARG A 58 -2.26 -3.15 -13.11
N ARG A 59 -2.73 -4.30 -13.60
CA ARG A 59 -4.01 -4.90 -13.18
C ARG A 59 -3.99 -5.34 -11.72
N GLN A 60 -2.89 -5.95 -11.25
CA GLN A 60 -2.72 -6.32 -9.84
C GLN A 60 -2.72 -5.09 -8.92
N LEU A 61 -2.05 -4.01 -9.32
CA LEU A 61 -2.03 -2.75 -8.58
C LEU A 61 -3.41 -2.09 -8.53
N GLN A 62 -4.13 -2.03 -9.66
CA GLN A 62 -5.51 -1.51 -9.71
C GLN A 62 -6.47 -2.33 -8.83
N ALA A 63 -6.36 -3.66 -8.85
CA ALA A 63 -7.17 -4.52 -8.01
C ALA A 63 -6.88 -4.30 -6.51
N LEU A 64 -5.61 -4.18 -6.14
CA LEU A 64 -5.17 -3.94 -4.77
C LEU A 64 -5.55 -2.54 -4.28
N ASP A 65 -5.43 -1.50 -5.12
CA ASP A 65 -5.86 -0.14 -4.79
C ASP A 65 -7.40 -0.09 -4.58
N ALA A 66 -8.17 -0.88 -5.34
CA ALA A 66 -9.63 -1.01 -5.19
C ALA A 66 -10.06 -1.88 -3.98
N THR A 67 -9.24 -2.81 -3.49
CA THR A 67 -9.49 -3.48 -2.20
C THR A 67 -9.07 -2.61 -1.02
N LEU A 68 -7.97 -1.87 -1.17
CA LEU A 68 -7.45 -0.95 -0.16
C LEU A 68 -8.42 0.20 0.09
N GLY A 69 -8.97 0.82 -0.96
CA GLY A 69 -9.99 1.86 -0.82
C GLY A 69 -11.22 1.38 -0.04
N ARG A 70 -11.77 0.21 -0.39
CA ARG A 70 -12.90 -0.38 0.36
C ARG A 70 -12.54 -0.71 1.81
N ALA A 71 -11.35 -1.25 2.07
CA ALA A 71 -10.89 -1.55 3.42
C ALA A 71 -10.72 -0.28 4.28
N VAL A 72 -10.30 0.84 3.68
CA VAL A 72 -10.22 2.15 4.35
C VAL A 72 -11.60 2.70 4.68
N GLU A 73 -12.58 2.62 3.77
CA GLU A 73 -13.95 3.05 4.07
C GLU A 73 -14.61 2.18 5.16
N ASP A 74 -14.41 0.87 5.11
CA ASP A 74 -14.86 -0.06 6.14
C ASP A 74 -14.23 0.25 7.52
N TYR A 75 -12.94 0.63 7.54
CA TYR A 75 -12.24 1.06 8.77
C TYR A 75 -12.78 2.39 9.29
N ASN A 76 -13.05 3.36 8.41
CA ASN A 76 -13.66 4.65 8.77
C ASN A 76 -15.04 4.43 9.40
N LEU A 77 -15.87 3.58 8.80
CA LEU A 77 -17.19 3.21 9.33
C LEU A 77 -17.09 2.51 10.69
N ALA A 78 -16.13 1.60 10.87
CA ALA A 78 -15.89 0.93 12.16
C ALA A 78 -15.48 1.93 13.25
N ARG A 79 -14.64 2.93 12.92
CA ARG A 79 -14.28 4.02 13.85
C ARG A 79 -15.45 4.90 14.24
N ILE A 80 -16.36 5.22 13.31
CA ILE A 80 -17.58 5.99 13.61
C ILE A 80 -18.45 5.21 14.60
N LYS A 81 -18.72 3.93 14.32
CA LYS A 81 -19.50 3.03 15.21
C LYS A 81 -18.88 2.91 16.60
N LEU A 82 -17.54 2.83 16.70
CA LEU A 82 -16.84 2.83 17.98
C LEU A 82 -17.08 4.13 18.74
N GLY A 83 -16.93 5.30 18.09
CA GLY A 83 -17.21 6.60 18.71
C GLY A 83 -18.65 6.71 19.25
N GLU A 84 -19.63 6.28 18.46
CA GLU A 84 -21.04 6.22 18.89
C GLU A 84 -21.25 5.28 20.09
N ALA A 85 -20.60 4.11 20.10
CA ALA A 85 -20.68 3.15 21.20
C ALA A 85 -20.06 3.72 22.48
N GLU A 86 -18.93 4.40 22.39
CA GLU A 86 -18.33 5.11 23.51
C GLU A 86 -19.23 6.25 24.02
N ASP A 87 -19.91 7.00 23.15
CA ASP A 87 -20.86 8.03 23.56
C ASP A 87 -22.09 7.45 24.27
N ARG A 88 -22.59 6.29 23.83
CA ARG A 88 -23.61 5.54 24.57
C ARG A 88 -23.09 5.16 25.96
N VAL A 89 -21.89 4.59 26.07
CA VAL A 89 -21.25 4.26 27.35
C VAL A 89 -21.10 5.51 28.25
N ARG A 90 -20.64 6.65 27.71
CA ARG A 90 -20.52 7.93 28.44
C ARG A 90 -21.89 8.40 28.95
N LYS A 91 -22.91 8.41 28.09
CA LYS A 91 -24.28 8.84 28.41
C LYS A 91 -24.94 7.94 29.46
N THR A 92 -24.90 6.63 29.28
CA THR A 92 -25.46 5.65 30.24
C THR A 92 -24.71 5.69 31.57
N THR A 93 -23.39 5.91 31.58
CA THR A 93 -22.61 6.10 32.82
C THR A 93 -23.10 7.32 33.61
N ARG A 94 -23.30 8.48 32.95
CA ARG A 94 -23.85 9.68 33.60
C ARG A 94 -25.27 9.43 34.15
N GLN A 95 -26.14 8.83 33.34
CA GLN A 95 -27.51 8.51 33.77
C GLN A 95 -27.57 7.49 34.93
N LEU A 96 -26.63 6.54 34.98
CA LEU A 96 -26.53 5.59 36.10
C LEU A 96 -26.08 6.29 37.39
N LYS A 97 -25.19 7.29 37.30
CA LYS A 97 -24.81 8.12 38.46
C LYS A 97 -26.02 8.89 39.00
N VAL A 98 -26.82 9.50 38.13
CA VAL A 98 -28.05 10.23 38.51
C VAL A 98 -29.07 9.27 39.15
N ALA A 99 -29.39 8.14 38.51
CA ALA A 99 -30.37 7.19 39.06
C ALA A 99 -29.95 6.61 40.43
N ARG A 100 -28.65 6.42 40.67
CA ARG A 100 -28.12 6.02 41.99
C ARG A 100 -28.25 7.11 43.05
N TYR A 101 -28.05 8.37 42.66
CA TYR A 101 -28.24 9.51 43.56
C TYR A 101 -29.72 9.68 43.94
N GLU A 102 -30.62 9.62 42.95
CA GLU A 102 -32.08 9.65 43.16
C GLU A 102 -32.51 8.51 44.11
N LEU A 103 -32.01 7.28 43.91
CA LEU A 103 -32.28 6.15 44.80
C LEU A 103 -31.77 6.39 46.24
N ALA A 104 -30.55 6.91 46.39
CA ALA A 104 -29.98 7.19 47.71
C ALA A 104 -30.80 8.26 48.46
N GLN A 105 -31.23 9.32 47.77
CA GLN A 105 -32.08 10.37 48.34
C GLN A 105 -33.44 9.84 48.77
N SER A 106 -34.14 9.06 47.93
CA SER A 106 -35.44 8.48 48.33
C SER A 106 -35.34 7.51 49.49
N ARG A 107 -34.25 6.71 49.56
CA ARG A 107 -33.99 5.83 50.71
C ARG A 107 -33.73 6.62 52.00
N GLN A 108 -32.97 7.71 51.93
CA GLN A 108 -32.75 8.58 53.09
C GLN A 108 -34.06 9.21 53.59
N ILE A 109 -34.92 9.69 52.68
CA ILE A 109 -36.24 10.24 53.05
C ILE A 109 -37.11 9.18 53.75
N LEU A 110 -37.10 7.93 53.28
CA LEU A 110 -37.81 6.83 53.94
C LEU A 110 -37.21 6.50 55.31
N GLU A 111 -35.88 6.49 55.43
CA GLU A 111 -35.17 6.26 56.69
C GLU A 111 -35.52 7.33 57.74
N ASP A 112 -35.41 8.61 57.38
CA ASP A 112 -35.77 9.74 58.25
C ASP A 112 -37.25 9.66 58.68
N ARG A 113 -38.14 9.25 57.77
CA ARG A 113 -39.58 9.07 58.03
C ARG A 113 -39.85 7.92 59.02
N VAL A 114 -39.27 6.74 58.79
CA VAL A 114 -39.43 5.56 59.67
C VAL A 114 -38.80 5.81 61.04
N VAL A 115 -37.63 6.44 61.09
CA VAL A 115 -36.98 6.85 62.36
C VAL A 115 -37.81 7.89 63.10
N GLY A 116 -38.45 8.82 62.38
CA GLY A 116 -39.40 9.79 62.94
C GLY A 116 -40.62 9.10 63.58
N MET A 117 -41.26 8.18 62.84
CA MET A 117 -42.39 7.39 63.34
C MET A 117 -42.03 6.52 64.56
N TYR A 118 -40.81 5.97 64.61
CA TYR A 118 -40.34 5.16 65.73
C TYR A 118 -40.01 6.00 66.98
N LYS A 119 -39.50 7.22 66.81
CA LYS A 119 -39.13 8.12 67.92
C LYS A 119 -40.33 8.86 68.52
N GLN A 120 -41.36 9.12 67.71
CA GLN A 120 -42.62 9.62 68.22
C GLN A 120 -43.38 8.47 68.89
N ARG A 121 -44.14 8.75 69.97
CA ARG A 121 -45.05 7.73 70.50
C ARG A 121 -46.07 7.39 69.41
N PRO A 122 -46.45 6.11 69.22
CA PRO A 122 -47.58 5.77 68.38
C PRO A 122 -48.81 6.47 68.96
N VAL A 123 -49.31 7.49 68.25
CA VAL A 123 -50.57 8.16 68.57
C VAL A 123 -51.64 7.21 68.08
N ASP A 124 -52.44 6.64 68.99
CA ASP A 124 -53.46 5.69 68.59
C ASP A 124 -54.56 6.44 67.81
N PHE A 125 -55.22 5.77 66.86
CA PHE A 125 -56.30 6.42 66.09
C PHE A 125 -57.42 6.88 67.03
N LEU A 126 -57.61 6.18 68.15
CA LEU A 126 -58.52 6.58 69.22
C LEU A 126 -58.07 7.87 69.94
N ASP A 127 -56.77 8.09 70.16
CA ASP A 127 -56.26 9.34 70.77
C ASP A 127 -56.53 10.55 69.87
N VAL A 128 -56.47 10.38 68.54
CA VAL A 128 -56.81 11.41 67.55
C VAL A 128 -58.32 11.72 67.63
N VAL A 129 -59.18 10.69 67.61
CA VAL A 129 -60.64 10.83 67.73
C VAL A 129 -61.06 11.48 69.06
N PHE A 130 -60.41 11.13 70.18
CA PHE A 130 -60.74 11.71 71.50
C PHE A 130 -60.13 13.09 71.75
N ARG A 131 -59.24 13.57 70.86
CA ARG A 131 -58.61 14.89 70.97
C ARG A 131 -59.24 15.95 70.07
N SER A 132 -60.01 15.56 69.05
CA SER A 132 -60.68 16.52 68.16
C SER A 132 -61.73 17.35 68.89
N GLU A 133 -61.72 18.67 68.70
CA GLU A 133 -62.64 19.58 69.40
C GLU A 133 -64.05 19.60 68.78
N ASP A 134 -64.16 19.29 67.47
CA ASP A 134 -65.41 19.15 66.73
C ASP A 134 -65.30 18.18 65.53
N PHE A 135 -66.39 18.05 64.75
CA PHE A 135 -66.46 17.17 63.59
C PHE A 135 -65.63 17.63 62.38
N ASP A 136 -65.39 18.93 62.20
CA ASP A 136 -64.62 19.48 61.08
C ASP A 136 -63.11 19.31 61.34
N ASP A 137 -62.68 19.49 62.59
CA ASP A 137 -61.32 19.15 63.05
C ASP A 137 -61.07 17.63 62.90
N LEU A 138 -62.00 16.77 63.35
CA LEU A 138 -61.90 15.33 63.15
C LEU A 138 -61.77 14.94 61.67
N ALA A 139 -62.61 15.50 60.80
CA ALA A 139 -62.54 15.26 59.35
C ALA A 139 -61.20 15.72 58.74
N THR A 140 -60.67 16.85 59.23
CA THR A 140 -59.37 17.38 58.82
C THR A 140 -58.22 16.47 59.26
N GLN A 141 -58.23 16.00 60.52
CA GLN A 141 -57.20 15.11 61.05
C GLN A 141 -57.19 13.74 60.34
N ILE A 142 -58.37 13.16 60.06
CA ILE A 142 -58.49 11.92 59.26
C ILE A 142 -57.90 12.12 57.86
N LYS A 143 -58.21 13.24 57.20
CA LYS A 143 -57.67 13.55 55.86
C LYS A 143 -56.13 13.66 55.90
N VAL A 144 -55.57 14.35 56.88
CA VAL A 144 -54.11 14.47 57.04
C VAL A 144 -53.44 13.10 57.24
N ILE A 145 -54.02 12.22 58.06
CA ILE A 145 -53.51 10.85 58.25
C ILE A 145 -53.55 10.04 56.95
N GLN A 146 -54.62 10.14 56.17
CA GLN A 146 -54.74 9.48 54.87
C GLN A 146 -53.73 10.01 53.85
N GLU A 147 -53.55 11.33 53.78
CA GLU A 147 -52.62 11.98 52.84
C GLU A 147 -51.15 11.65 53.19
N ILE A 148 -50.83 11.58 54.48
CA ILE A 148 -49.54 11.06 54.98
C ILE A 148 -49.33 9.59 54.60
N GLY A 149 -50.33 8.72 54.81
CA GLY A 149 -50.23 7.30 54.47
C GLY A 149 -50.04 7.08 52.96
N GLN A 150 -50.71 7.87 52.12
CA GLN A 150 -50.49 7.86 50.67
C GLN A 150 -49.08 8.34 50.32
N GLN A 151 -48.57 9.41 50.95
CA GLN A 151 -47.23 9.92 50.73
C GLN A 151 -46.13 8.91 51.12
N ASP A 152 -46.33 8.15 52.20
CA ASP A 152 -45.41 7.10 52.63
C ASP A 152 -45.40 5.92 51.64
N SER A 153 -46.57 5.50 51.16
CA SER A 153 -46.69 4.51 50.08
C SER A 153 -45.97 4.96 48.81
N ASP A 154 -46.24 6.20 48.36
CA ASP A 154 -45.61 6.85 47.22
C ASP A 154 -44.07 6.88 47.27
N ILE A 155 -43.47 6.94 48.47
CA ILE A 155 -42.02 6.91 48.68
C ILE A 155 -41.47 5.50 48.42
N VAL A 156 -42.11 4.46 48.95
CA VAL A 156 -41.72 3.05 48.71
C VAL A 156 -41.79 2.73 47.22
N ASP A 157 -42.89 3.12 46.60
CA ASP A 157 -43.16 3.06 45.16
C ASP A 157 -42.08 3.78 44.32
N LYS A 158 -41.62 4.95 44.76
CA LYS A 158 -40.49 5.67 44.12
C LYS A 158 -39.20 4.88 44.25
N ILE A 159 -38.90 4.30 45.41
CA ILE A 159 -37.69 3.50 45.64
C ILE A 159 -37.65 2.29 44.70
N GLU A 160 -38.72 1.50 44.60
CA GLU A 160 -38.77 0.32 43.72
C GLU A 160 -38.54 0.71 42.24
N ARG A 161 -39.22 1.76 41.77
CA ARG A 161 -39.00 2.31 40.42
C ARG A 161 -37.56 2.79 40.23
N TYR A 162 -36.93 3.34 41.27
CA TYR A 162 -35.56 3.86 41.20
C TYR A 162 -34.53 2.72 41.19
N GLU A 163 -34.75 1.65 41.96
CA GLU A 163 -33.95 0.41 41.91
C GLU A 163 -34.00 -0.25 40.54
N THR A 164 -35.20 -0.41 39.97
CA THR A 164 -35.39 -0.93 38.61
C THR A 164 -34.62 -0.11 37.58
N ARG A 165 -34.70 1.24 37.66
CA ARG A 165 -33.94 2.13 36.76
C ARG A 165 -32.41 1.98 36.94
N VAL A 166 -31.90 1.75 38.15
CA VAL A 166 -30.48 1.50 38.40
C VAL A 166 -30.05 0.15 37.82
N ILE A 167 -30.84 -0.91 38.00
CA ILE A 167 -30.58 -2.26 37.46
C ILE A 167 -30.51 -2.23 35.94
N GLU A 168 -31.54 -1.68 35.28
CA GLU A 168 -31.61 -1.63 33.81
C GLU A 168 -30.52 -0.74 33.20
N LYS A 169 -30.17 0.40 33.82
CA LYS A 169 -29.02 1.21 33.37
C LYS A 169 -27.69 0.49 33.57
N ARG A 170 -27.51 -0.29 34.66
CA ARG A 170 -26.30 -1.10 34.88
C ARG A 170 -26.17 -2.21 33.83
N LYS A 171 -27.25 -2.94 33.56
CA LYS A 171 -27.33 -4.01 32.53
C LYS A 171 -27.04 -3.45 31.13
N ARG A 172 -27.63 -2.31 30.79
CA ARG A 172 -27.35 -1.58 29.54
C ARG A 172 -25.88 -1.18 29.42
N LEU A 173 -25.32 -0.56 30.46
CA LEU A 173 -23.91 -0.14 30.47
C LEU A 173 -22.93 -1.31 30.28
N VAL A 174 -23.22 -2.49 30.84
CA VAL A 174 -22.41 -3.70 30.62
C VAL A 174 -22.49 -4.16 29.16
N LYS A 175 -23.69 -4.14 28.54
CA LYS A 175 -23.87 -4.47 27.12
C LYS A 175 -23.12 -3.49 26.21
N GLU A 176 -23.30 -2.18 26.42
CA GLU A 176 -22.65 -1.12 25.64
C GLU A 176 -21.11 -1.15 25.77
N ARG A 177 -20.57 -1.46 26.97
CA ARG A 177 -19.13 -1.63 27.16
C ARG A 177 -18.57 -2.86 26.45
N ARG A 178 -19.34 -3.96 26.39
CA ARG A 178 -18.95 -5.15 25.61
C ARG A 178 -18.93 -4.83 24.12
N GLU A 179 -19.99 -4.22 23.61
CA GLU A 179 -20.09 -3.77 22.21
C GLU A 179 -18.91 -2.84 21.84
N ALA A 180 -18.59 -1.84 22.67
CA ALA A 180 -17.44 -0.96 22.45
C ALA A 180 -16.10 -1.73 22.44
N LYS A 181 -15.90 -2.70 23.34
CA LYS A 181 -14.70 -3.56 23.35
C LYS A 181 -14.59 -4.40 22.08
N ASP A 182 -15.69 -4.99 21.64
CA ASP A 182 -15.73 -5.83 20.43
C ASP A 182 -15.45 -4.95 19.17
N LEU A 183 -15.93 -3.71 19.14
CA LEU A 183 -15.62 -2.72 18.09
C LEU A 183 -14.16 -2.25 18.10
N VAL A 184 -13.50 -2.13 19.27
CA VAL A 184 -12.04 -1.86 19.33
C VAL A 184 -11.25 -2.97 18.64
N ALA A 185 -11.64 -4.23 18.85
CA ALA A 185 -10.98 -5.38 18.19
C ALA A 185 -11.21 -5.38 16.67
N ASP A 186 -12.42 -5.08 16.19
CA ASP A 186 -12.74 -4.96 14.76
C ASP A 186 -11.96 -3.82 14.09
N VAL A 187 -11.87 -2.64 14.72
CA VAL A 187 -11.07 -1.50 14.23
C VAL A 187 -9.59 -1.86 14.10
N GLU A 188 -9.03 -2.55 15.09
CA GLU A 188 -7.63 -2.99 15.07
C GLU A 188 -7.37 -4.08 14.01
N GLN A 189 -8.28 -5.05 13.85
CA GLN A 189 -8.20 -6.05 12.79
C GLN A 189 -8.23 -5.41 11.39
N ARG A 190 -9.09 -4.42 11.17
CA ARG A 190 -9.16 -3.67 9.90
C ARG A 190 -7.87 -2.88 9.65
N ARG A 191 -7.31 -2.25 10.69
CA ARG A 191 -6.01 -1.54 10.63
C ARG A 191 -4.90 -2.47 10.15
N GLN A 192 -4.76 -3.65 10.74
CA GLN A 192 -3.77 -4.65 10.36
C GLN A 192 -3.98 -5.19 8.93
N GLY A 193 -5.25 -5.34 8.51
CA GLY A 193 -5.59 -5.71 7.13
C GLY A 193 -5.17 -4.65 6.09
N ILE A 194 -5.33 -3.37 6.41
CA ILE A 194 -4.86 -2.23 5.61
C ILE A 194 -3.32 -2.23 5.53
N GLU A 195 -2.63 -2.39 6.67
CA GLU A 195 -1.17 -2.44 6.72
C GLU A 195 -0.60 -3.60 5.88
N THR A 196 -1.24 -4.77 5.93
CA THR A 196 -0.89 -5.93 5.12
C THR A 196 -1.03 -5.65 3.62
N GLN A 197 -2.11 -4.98 3.20
CA GLN A 197 -2.29 -4.58 1.80
C GLN A 197 -1.25 -3.54 1.36
N ILE A 198 -0.93 -2.56 2.20
CA ILE A 198 0.12 -1.57 1.94
C ILE A 198 1.51 -2.24 1.83
N ALA A 199 1.81 -3.23 2.67
CA ALA A 199 3.04 -4.02 2.58
C ALA A 199 3.12 -4.82 1.26
N ALA A 200 2.03 -5.52 0.90
CA ALA A 200 1.95 -6.25 -0.37
C ALA A 200 2.11 -5.33 -1.60
N ARG A 201 1.55 -4.10 -1.55
CA ARG A 201 1.75 -3.06 -2.58
C ARG A 201 3.22 -2.65 -2.70
N LYS A 202 3.90 -2.40 -1.57
CA LYS A 202 5.32 -2.02 -1.54
C LYS A 202 6.21 -3.13 -2.11
N GLU A 203 5.95 -4.40 -1.78
CA GLU A 203 6.69 -5.53 -2.35
C GLU A 203 6.43 -5.71 -3.86
N LEU A 204 5.20 -5.51 -4.32
CA LEU A 204 4.90 -5.52 -5.75
C LEU A 204 5.71 -4.44 -6.48
N LEU A 205 5.74 -3.20 -5.97
CA LEU A 205 6.50 -2.08 -6.53
C LEU A 205 8.01 -2.35 -6.54
N ARG A 206 8.59 -2.82 -5.43
CA ARG A 206 10.00 -3.27 -5.36
C ARG A 206 10.33 -4.36 -6.38
N GLY A 207 9.37 -5.25 -6.64
CA GLY A 207 9.46 -6.26 -7.70
C GLY A 207 9.53 -5.65 -9.10
N VAL A 208 8.79 -4.57 -9.37
CA VAL A 208 8.86 -3.82 -10.64
C VAL A 208 10.20 -3.12 -10.79
N GLU A 209 10.65 -2.41 -9.76
CA GLU A 209 11.93 -1.67 -9.75
C GLU A 209 13.11 -2.60 -10.06
N LYS A 210 13.15 -3.77 -9.42
CA LYS A 210 14.16 -4.81 -9.70
C LYS A 210 14.09 -5.35 -11.14
N GLU A 211 12.89 -5.46 -11.71
CA GLU A 211 12.68 -5.91 -13.09
C GLU A 211 13.15 -4.86 -14.11
N ILE A 212 12.77 -3.59 -13.92
CA ILE A 212 13.19 -2.46 -14.76
C ILE A 212 14.72 -2.39 -14.75
N ALA A 213 15.34 -2.41 -13.56
CA ALA A 213 16.79 -2.40 -13.43
C ALA A 213 17.48 -3.62 -14.07
N ARG A 214 16.79 -4.77 -14.21
CA ARG A 214 17.34 -5.91 -14.97
C ARG A 214 17.26 -5.67 -16.48
N ILE A 215 16.13 -5.19 -16.99
CA ILE A 215 15.94 -4.86 -18.41
C ILE A 215 16.95 -3.81 -18.85
N GLU A 216 17.15 -2.75 -18.07
CA GLU A 216 18.18 -1.73 -18.37
C GLU A 216 19.60 -2.29 -18.43
N ARG A 217 19.94 -3.28 -17.59
CA ARG A 217 21.24 -3.98 -17.67
C ARG A 217 21.34 -4.82 -18.94
N GLU A 218 20.31 -5.61 -19.25
CA GLU A 218 20.23 -6.40 -20.48
C GLU A 218 20.39 -5.52 -21.73
N GLU A 219 19.72 -4.36 -21.79
CA GLU A 219 19.83 -3.39 -22.90
C GLU A 219 21.23 -2.74 -22.98
N ARG A 220 21.83 -2.34 -21.84
CA ARG A 220 23.20 -1.79 -21.80
C ARG A 220 24.25 -2.83 -22.24
N GLU A 221 24.09 -4.10 -21.87
CA GLU A 221 24.97 -5.18 -22.31
C GLU A 221 24.81 -5.47 -23.81
N ALA A 222 23.58 -5.50 -24.32
CA ALA A 222 23.33 -5.66 -25.76
C ALA A 222 23.96 -4.51 -26.57
N ALA A 223 23.80 -3.27 -26.13
CA ALA A 223 24.43 -2.10 -26.75
C ALA A 223 25.96 -2.18 -26.73
N ARG A 224 26.57 -2.62 -25.62
CA ARG A 224 28.03 -2.86 -25.53
C ARG A 224 28.51 -3.95 -26.48
N ARG A 225 27.78 -5.06 -26.61
CA ARG A 225 28.12 -6.15 -27.55
C ARG A 225 28.01 -5.68 -29.01
N ALA A 226 26.97 -4.93 -29.34
CA ALA A 226 26.81 -4.34 -30.68
C ALA A 226 27.94 -3.36 -31.02
N ALA A 227 28.32 -2.48 -30.08
CA ALA A 227 29.44 -1.55 -30.26
C ALA A 227 30.79 -2.29 -30.40
N ALA A 228 31.02 -3.34 -29.62
CA ALA A 228 32.24 -4.15 -29.73
C ALA A 228 32.31 -4.93 -31.05
N ALA A 229 31.19 -5.48 -31.52
CA ALA A 229 31.10 -6.15 -32.82
C ALA A 229 31.34 -5.16 -33.99
N ALA A 230 30.76 -3.96 -33.93
CA ALA A 230 31.01 -2.91 -34.92
C ALA A 230 32.48 -2.47 -34.93
N ALA A 231 33.12 -2.31 -33.77
CA ALA A 231 34.54 -1.98 -33.66
C ALA A 231 35.45 -3.10 -34.20
N ALA A 232 35.10 -4.37 -33.92
CA ALA A 232 35.83 -5.53 -34.44
C ALA A 232 35.70 -5.65 -35.97
N ALA A 233 34.50 -5.42 -36.53
CA ALA A 233 34.27 -5.37 -37.97
C ALA A 233 35.07 -4.24 -38.65
N ALA A 234 35.09 -3.05 -38.04
CA ALA A 234 35.90 -1.93 -38.51
C ALA A 234 37.40 -2.27 -38.51
N ALA A 235 37.92 -2.88 -37.45
CA ALA A 235 39.32 -3.31 -37.37
C ALA A 235 39.67 -4.41 -38.40
N ALA A 236 38.78 -5.39 -38.59
CA ALA A 236 38.95 -6.49 -39.54
C ALA A 236 38.90 -6.03 -41.01
N SER A 237 38.20 -4.93 -41.31
CA SER A 237 38.12 -4.35 -42.66
C SER A 237 39.44 -3.78 -43.19
N GLY A 238 40.47 -3.64 -42.35
CA GLY A 238 41.78 -3.12 -42.76
C GLY A 238 41.78 -1.63 -43.15
N TRP A 239 40.68 -0.91 -42.90
CA TRP A 239 40.48 0.48 -43.30
C TRP A 239 41.45 1.43 -42.58
N ARG A 240 42.62 1.66 -43.18
CA ARG A 240 43.49 2.79 -42.81
C ARG A 240 42.79 4.07 -43.27
N ASN A 241 42.50 4.97 -42.34
CA ASN A 241 41.76 6.20 -42.61
C ASN A 241 42.39 6.96 -43.81
N PRO A 242 41.73 7.06 -44.97
CA PRO A 242 42.31 7.73 -46.13
C PRO A 242 42.52 9.20 -45.79
N ARG A 243 43.68 9.75 -46.17
CA ARG A 243 43.84 11.20 -46.22
C ARG A 243 42.97 11.72 -47.37
N ILE A 244 41.72 12.03 -47.06
CA ILE A 244 40.78 12.65 -47.99
C ILE A 244 41.41 13.97 -48.47
N PRO A 245 41.75 14.13 -49.76
CA PRO A 245 42.11 15.43 -50.29
C PRO A 245 40.90 16.34 -50.13
N VAL A 246 41.09 17.55 -49.59
CA VAL A 246 39.99 18.49 -49.35
C VAL A 246 39.50 19.04 -50.69
N ALA A 247 38.62 18.28 -51.34
CA ALA A 247 38.11 18.56 -52.68
C ALA A 247 36.59 18.71 -52.64
N ASN A 248 36.14 19.96 -52.56
CA ASN A 248 34.82 20.42 -52.98
C ASN A 248 33.60 19.64 -52.44
N ALA A 249 33.55 19.45 -51.11
CA ALA A 249 32.27 19.70 -50.44
C ALA A 249 31.87 21.17 -50.67
N GLY A 250 30.56 21.49 -50.57
CA GLY A 250 30.14 22.89 -50.46
C GLY A 250 30.77 23.57 -49.23
N PRO A 251 30.54 24.88 -48.98
CA PRO A 251 31.16 25.59 -47.85
C PRO A 251 30.94 24.88 -46.50
N GLY A 252 29.84 24.12 -46.38
CA GLY A 252 29.54 23.32 -45.21
C GLY A 252 29.30 24.21 -44.00
N HIS A 253 29.55 23.65 -42.81
CA HIS A 253 29.53 24.39 -41.56
C HIS A 253 30.80 24.10 -40.77
N PRO A 254 31.99 24.58 -41.22
CA PRO A 254 33.25 24.37 -40.52
C PRO A 254 33.21 24.87 -39.06
N GLU A 255 32.39 25.88 -38.76
CA GLU A 255 32.12 26.39 -37.42
C GLU A 255 31.56 25.32 -36.45
N VAL A 256 30.85 24.31 -36.96
CA VAL A 256 30.36 23.16 -36.15
C VAL A 256 31.53 22.35 -35.58
N ILE A 257 32.67 22.32 -36.26
CA ILE A 257 33.87 21.61 -35.79
C ILE A 257 34.49 22.36 -34.59
N GLU A 258 34.58 23.69 -34.65
CA GLU A 258 35.09 24.48 -33.52
C GLU A 258 34.14 24.44 -32.31
N ILE A 259 32.83 24.38 -32.54
CA ILE A 259 31.84 24.14 -31.48
C ILE A 259 32.01 22.75 -30.88
N ALA A 260 32.16 21.70 -31.70
CA ALA A 260 32.36 20.33 -31.24
C ALA A 260 33.67 20.16 -30.43
N LYS A 261 34.74 20.86 -30.81
CA LYS A 261 36.03 20.86 -30.08
C LYS A 261 35.90 21.34 -28.63
N GLN A 262 34.97 22.25 -28.32
CA GLN A 262 34.73 22.72 -26.95
C GLN A 262 34.24 21.62 -26.00
N TYR A 263 33.72 20.52 -26.55
CA TYR A 263 33.20 19.38 -25.81
C TYR A 263 34.15 18.16 -25.80
N LEU A 264 35.41 18.34 -26.21
CA LEU A 264 36.44 17.32 -26.05
C LEU A 264 36.65 17.02 -24.55
N GLY A 265 36.48 15.76 -24.16
CA GLY A 265 36.51 15.30 -22.77
C GLY A 265 35.14 15.09 -22.12
N VAL A 266 34.04 15.56 -22.74
CA VAL A 266 32.68 15.22 -22.30
C VAL A 266 32.42 13.73 -22.53
N PRO A 267 31.89 12.97 -21.54
CA PRO A 267 31.71 11.53 -21.66
C PRO A 267 30.65 11.14 -22.68
N TYR A 268 30.83 9.98 -23.33
CA TYR A 268 29.78 9.40 -24.18
C TYR A 268 28.67 8.79 -23.31
N VAL A 269 27.43 9.27 -23.46
CA VAL A 269 26.25 8.76 -22.75
C VAL A 269 25.10 8.55 -23.73
N TYR A 270 24.62 7.32 -23.82
CA TYR A 270 23.53 6.93 -24.72
C TYR A 270 22.23 7.70 -24.41
N ALA A 271 21.55 8.18 -25.47
CA ALA A 271 20.37 9.05 -25.40
C ALA A 271 20.60 10.44 -24.75
N ALA A 272 21.85 10.87 -24.56
CA ALA A 272 22.17 12.18 -24.00
C ALA A 272 22.55 13.22 -25.06
N ALA A 273 22.16 14.46 -24.80
CA ALA A 273 22.47 15.64 -25.61
C ALA A 273 22.70 16.88 -24.73
N ASP A 274 23.38 16.71 -23.59
CA ASP A 274 23.65 17.77 -22.62
C ASP A 274 25.13 17.73 -22.21
N PRO A 275 25.90 18.82 -22.38
CA PRO A 275 27.34 18.83 -22.06
C PRO A 275 27.67 18.55 -20.58
N ASN A 276 26.70 18.69 -19.67
CA ASN A 276 26.88 18.37 -18.24
C ASN A 276 26.63 16.89 -17.90
N VAL A 277 26.00 16.14 -18.82
CA VAL A 277 25.65 14.72 -18.64
C VAL A 277 26.50 13.83 -19.55
N GLY A 278 26.63 14.23 -20.82
CA GLY A 278 27.28 13.48 -21.87
C GLY A 278 26.56 13.63 -23.22
N PHE A 279 27.18 13.09 -24.26
CA PHE A 279 26.60 13.06 -25.61
C PHE A 279 26.55 11.64 -26.18
N ASP A 280 25.54 11.34 -27.00
CA ASP A 280 25.59 10.21 -27.94
C ASP A 280 25.96 10.65 -29.36
N CYS A 281 26.06 9.66 -30.27
CA CYS A 281 26.46 9.85 -31.66
C CYS A 281 25.58 10.83 -32.46
N SER A 282 24.30 10.98 -32.09
CA SER A 282 23.37 11.94 -32.67
C SER A 282 23.18 13.19 -31.82
N GLY A 283 23.32 13.07 -30.49
CA GLY A 283 23.17 14.17 -29.53
C GLY A 283 24.25 15.24 -29.69
N LEU A 284 25.52 14.86 -29.89
CA LEU A 284 26.60 15.83 -30.15
C LEU A 284 26.36 16.60 -31.46
N VAL A 285 25.97 15.90 -32.53
CA VAL A 285 25.72 16.50 -33.85
C VAL A 285 24.52 17.45 -33.77
N MET A 286 23.41 17.01 -33.17
CA MET A 286 22.24 17.85 -32.93
C MET A 286 22.58 19.10 -32.11
N TRP A 287 23.37 18.94 -31.03
CA TRP A 287 23.76 20.06 -30.18
C TRP A 287 24.59 21.10 -30.93
N CYS A 288 25.63 20.68 -31.67
CA CYS A 288 26.51 21.59 -32.37
C CYS A 288 25.82 22.30 -33.55
N TYR A 289 24.98 21.60 -34.33
CA TYR A 289 24.17 22.23 -35.38
C TYR A 289 23.07 23.15 -34.81
N GLY A 290 22.50 22.81 -33.65
CA GLY A 290 21.54 23.66 -32.95
C GLY A 290 22.12 25.02 -32.53
N LYS A 291 23.42 25.10 -32.23
CA LYS A 291 24.10 26.38 -31.93
C LYS A 291 24.20 27.33 -33.12
N ILE A 292 24.07 26.82 -34.35
CA ILE A 292 24.02 27.62 -35.59
C ILE A 292 22.61 27.69 -36.19
N GLY A 293 21.58 27.34 -35.39
CA GLY A 293 20.17 27.44 -35.79
C GLY A 293 19.64 26.28 -36.65
N ILE A 294 20.41 25.22 -36.84
CA ILE A 294 20.01 24.06 -37.65
C ILE A 294 19.49 22.94 -36.73
N THR A 295 18.18 22.69 -36.79
CA THR A 295 17.53 21.63 -36.02
C THR A 295 17.72 20.27 -36.68
N LEU A 296 18.22 19.30 -35.91
CA LEU A 296 18.35 17.89 -36.31
C LEU A 296 17.57 16.98 -35.33
N PRO A 297 17.07 15.81 -35.77
CA PRO A 297 16.47 14.84 -34.88
C PRO A 297 17.53 14.16 -33.99
N HIS A 298 17.18 13.82 -32.75
CA HIS A 298 18.03 13.02 -31.85
C HIS A 298 17.98 11.52 -32.22
N TYR A 299 18.32 11.20 -33.47
CA TYR A 299 18.45 9.84 -33.97
C TYR A 299 19.35 9.80 -35.22
N SER A 300 20.50 9.14 -35.10
CA SER A 300 21.54 9.11 -36.14
C SER A 300 21.05 8.54 -37.48
N GLY A 301 20.15 7.55 -37.45
CA GLY A 301 19.56 6.98 -38.66
C GLY A 301 18.66 7.94 -39.46
N TYR A 302 18.11 8.99 -38.83
CA TYR A 302 17.46 10.07 -39.57
C TYR A 302 18.48 11.11 -40.03
N GLN A 303 19.45 11.49 -39.18
CA GLN A 303 20.52 12.44 -39.53
C GLN A 303 21.31 11.99 -40.78
N GLN A 304 21.60 10.70 -40.92
CA GLN A 304 22.25 10.12 -42.11
C GLN A 304 21.51 10.44 -43.42
N ASN A 305 20.17 10.43 -43.39
CA ASN A 305 19.32 10.68 -44.56
C ASN A 305 19.06 12.18 -44.82
N MET A 306 19.57 13.07 -43.97
CA MET A 306 19.45 14.52 -44.12
C MET A 306 20.68 15.16 -44.78
N GLY A 307 21.75 14.39 -45.01
CA GLY A 307 22.92 14.81 -45.78
C GLY A 307 22.83 14.39 -47.25
N LYS A 308 23.67 14.98 -48.10
CA LYS A 308 23.91 14.45 -49.45
C LYS A 308 24.85 13.24 -49.35
N PRO A 309 24.50 12.05 -49.86
CA PRO A 309 25.42 10.92 -49.89
C PRO A 309 26.69 11.28 -50.67
N VAL A 310 27.84 11.01 -50.06
CA VAL A 310 29.14 11.10 -50.72
C VAL A 310 29.46 9.71 -51.26
N ALA A 311 29.79 9.61 -52.54
CA ALA A 311 30.27 8.36 -53.12
C ALA A 311 31.61 7.96 -52.47
N MET A 312 31.79 6.66 -52.19
CA MET A 312 33.10 6.11 -51.82
C MET A 312 34.00 5.95 -53.05
#